data_AF-A0A929F821-F1
#
_entry.id   AF-A0A929F821-F1
#
_cell.length_a   1.000
_cell.length_b   1.000
_cell.length_c   1.000
_cell.angle_alpha   90.00
_cell.angle_beta   90.00
_cell.angle_gamma   90.00
#
_symmetry.space_group_name_H-M   'P 1'
#
loop_
_entity.id
_entity.type
_entity.pdbx_description
1 polymer ?
#
loop_
_entity_poly.entity_id
_entity_poly.type
_entity_poly.pdbx_seq_one_letter_code
_entity_poly.pdbx_strand_id
1 'polypeptide(L)'
;MKDYDPAISKKVYKIDKKVDDFKKRIKDSEDLKLKDEVFDKSTLMALYKLSSKGYLDALGGTVSTGKEANIFHALRVQDDEKQELAIKIYRINNSNFKAMQEYLIGDVRFKNIRHTKKDIVLAWTRKEFRNLSRAIESGLNVPKPIITERNILIMEFKGTDNIP
;
A
#
# COMPACT_ATOMS: atom_id res chain seq x y z
N MET A 1 23.84 -23.24 5.25
CA MET A 1 23.02 -22.86 4.10
C MET A 1 21.81 -23.80 4.12
N LYS A 2 20.57 -23.32 4.25
CA LYS A 2 19.41 -24.23 4.36
C LYS A 2 19.04 -24.73 2.96
N ASP A 3 19.21 -26.02 2.71
CA ASP A 3 18.80 -26.68 1.46
C ASP A 3 17.28 -26.64 1.34
N TYR A 4 16.78 -25.79 0.44
CA TYR A 4 15.36 -25.69 0.14
C TYR A 4 14.96 -26.75 -0.89
N ASP A 5 13.75 -27.29 -0.73
CA ASP A 5 13.08 -28.11 -1.75
C ASP A 5 13.16 -27.44 -3.14
N PRO A 6 13.62 -28.16 -4.19
CA PRO A 6 13.72 -27.65 -5.56
C PRO A 6 12.44 -27.00 -6.11
N ALA A 7 11.26 -27.49 -5.73
CA ALA A 7 9.98 -26.92 -6.14
C ALA A 7 9.72 -25.56 -5.47
N ILE A 8 10.12 -25.43 -4.20
CA ILE A 8 10.05 -24.17 -3.45
C ILE A 8 11.04 -23.16 -4.05
N SER A 9 12.26 -23.58 -4.36
CA SER A 9 13.27 -22.74 -5.02
C SER A 9 12.78 -22.18 -6.37
N LYS A 10 12.19 -23.02 -7.21
CA LYS A 10 11.62 -22.61 -8.51
C LYS A 10 10.45 -21.64 -8.36
N LYS A 11 9.60 -21.81 -7.34
CA LYS A 11 8.48 -20.92 -7.05
C LYS A 11 8.96 -19.56 -6.53
N VAL A 12 9.96 -19.55 -5.65
CA VAL A 12 10.60 -18.34 -5.12
C VAL A 12 11.26 -17.55 -6.25
N TYR A 13 12.02 -18.21 -7.13
CA TYR A 13 12.65 -17.57 -8.30
C TYR A 13 11.63 -16.92 -9.24
N LYS A 14 10.52 -17.61 -9.53
CA LYS A 14 9.43 -17.04 -10.35
C LYS A 14 8.80 -15.81 -9.70
N ILE A 15 8.65 -15.82 -8.38
CA ILE A 15 8.13 -14.67 -7.63
C ILE A 15 9.11 -13.50 -7.72
N ASP A 16 10.41 -13.74 -7.51
CA ASP A 16 11.42 -12.69 -7.58
C ASP A 16 11.50 -12.06 -8.97
N LYS A 17 11.50 -12.88 -10.03
CA LYS A 17 11.46 -12.37 -11.40
C LYS A 17 10.23 -11.49 -11.66
N LYS A 18 9.05 -11.90 -11.18
CA LYS A 18 7.81 -11.12 -11.31
C LYS A 18 7.86 -9.80 -10.53
N VAL A 19 8.45 -9.81 -9.34
CA VAL A 19 8.66 -8.59 -8.55
C VAL A 19 9.61 -7.65 -9.28
N ASP A 20 10.69 -8.15 -9.84
CA ASP A 20 11.66 -7.35 -10.59
C ASP A 20 11.05 -6.77 -11.87
N ASP A 21 10.26 -7.56 -12.59
CA ASP A 21 9.53 -7.07 -13.77
C ASP A 21 8.48 -6.02 -13.39
N PHE A 22 7.80 -6.18 -12.25
CA PHE A 22 6.87 -5.17 -11.73
C PHE A 22 7.60 -3.89 -11.29
N LYS A 23 8.78 -4.01 -10.66
CA LYS A 23 9.65 -2.85 -10.35
C LYS A 23 10.05 -2.08 -11.61
N LYS A 24 10.33 -2.78 -12.72
CA LYS A 24 10.63 -2.12 -14.01
C LYS A 24 9.42 -1.36 -14.55
N ARG A 25 8.19 -1.87 -14.38
CA ARG A 25 6.95 -1.16 -14.77
C ARG A 25 6.66 0.06 -13.91
N ILE A 26 7.14 0.08 -12.67
CA ILE A 26 7.05 1.26 -11.77
C ILE A 26 8.03 2.38 -12.20
N LYS A 27 8.91 2.13 -13.17
CA LYS A 27 10.07 2.98 -13.47
C LYS A 27 9.79 3.98 -14.60
N ASP A 28 9.10 5.07 -14.27
CA ASP A 28 9.00 6.30 -15.09
C ASP A 28 9.05 7.60 -14.24
N SER A 29 9.79 7.61 -13.11
CA SER A 29 10.04 8.86 -12.39
C SER A 29 11.40 8.91 -11.70
N GLU A 30 11.94 10.12 -11.53
CA GLU A 30 13.23 10.46 -10.90
C GLU A 30 13.36 9.99 -9.41
N ASP A 31 12.30 9.40 -8.84
CA ASP A 31 12.13 9.10 -7.41
C ASP A 31 12.57 7.69 -6.95
N LEU A 32 13.44 7.00 -7.69
CA LEU A 32 13.88 5.64 -7.36
C LEU A 32 14.30 5.45 -5.88
N LYS A 33 14.94 6.45 -5.28
CA LYS A 33 15.37 6.42 -3.87
C LYS A 33 14.20 6.51 -2.88
N LEU A 34 13.17 7.31 -3.17
CA LEU A 34 11.97 7.45 -2.32
C LEU A 34 11.09 6.20 -2.38
N LYS A 35 11.11 5.52 -3.53
CA LYS A 35 10.44 4.25 -3.74
C LYS A 35 11.02 3.18 -2.78
N ASP A 36 12.34 3.07 -2.65
CA ASP A 36 12.97 2.01 -1.83
C ASP A 36 12.64 2.05 -0.33
N GLU A 37 12.23 3.19 0.24
CA GLU A 37 11.92 3.30 1.68
C GLU A 37 10.61 2.60 2.10
N VAL A 38 9.67 2.42 1.17
CA VAL A 38 8.33 1.83 1.43
C VAL A 38 8.09 0.52 0.68
N PHE A 39 8.82 0.27 -0.41
CA PHE A 39 8.65 -0.91 -1.26
C PHE A 39 9.55 -2.09 -0.83
N ASP A 40 9.35 -2.58 0.39
CA ASP A 40 9.92 -3.88 0.76
C ASP A 40 9.35 -5.00 -0.16
N LYS A 41 10.03 -6.16 -0.21
CA LYS A 41 9.62 -7.30 -1.07
C LYS A 41 8.16 -7.72 -0.82
N SER A 42 7.67 -7.60 0.41
CA SER A 42 6.29 -7.95 0.72
C SER A 42 5.28 -6.90 0.25
N THR A 43 5.61 -5.62 0.33
CA THR A 43 4.81 -4.51 -0.21
C THR A 43 4.70 -4.63 -1.73
N LEU A 44 5.81 -4.92 -2.41
CA LEU A 44 5.83 -5.13 -3.87
C LEU A 44 4.96 -6.31 -4.29
N MET A 45 5.02 -7.42 -3.54
CA MET A 45 4.14 -8.55 -3.77
C MET A 45 2.67 -8.21 -3.58
N ALA A 46 2.34 -7.36 -2.61
CA ALA A 46 0.97 -6.90 -2.41
C ALA A 46 0.49 -5.98 -3.55
N LEU A 47 1.33 -5.07 -4.06
CA LEU A 47 1.02 -4.26 -5.23
C LEU A 47 0.84 -5.11 -6.48
N TYR A 48 1.73 -6.07 -6.71
CA TYR A 48 1.59 -7.02 -7.82
C TYR A 48 0.28 -7.80 -7.73
N LYS A 49 -0.13 -8.23 -6.53
CA LYS A 49 -1.40 -8.90 -6.30
C LYS A 49 -2.60 -7.99 -6.59
N LEU A 50 -2.53 -6.72 -6.18
CA LEU A 50 -3.57 -5.72 -6.44
C LEU A 50 -3.69 -5.43 -7.94
N SER A 51 -2.58 -5.25 -8.63
CA SER A 51 -2.53 -5.04 -10.08
C SER A 51 -3.06 -6.26 -10.83
N SER A 52 -2.64 -7.47 -10.45
CA SER A 52 -3.13 -8.73 -11.06
C SER A 52 -4.64 -8.96 -10.88
N LYS A 53 -5.27 -8.27 -9.92
CA LYS A 53 -6.71 -8.31 -9.66
C LYS A 53 -7.47 -7.14 -10.30
N GLY A 54 -6.81 -6.27 -11.07
CA GLY A 54 -7.44 -5.12 -11.73
C GLY A 54 -7.73 -3.93 -10.79
N TYR A 55 -7.05 -3.82 -9.64
CA TYR A 55 -7.19 -2.64 -8.78
C TYR A 55 -6.33 -1.45 -9.20
N LEU A 56 -5.27 -1.68 -9.99
CA LEU A 56 -4.44 -0.66 -10.61
C LEU A 56 -3.70 -1.23 -11.84
N ASP A 57 -3.36 -0.35 -12.78
CA ASP A 57 -2.65 -0.71 -14.01
C ASP A 57 -1.27 -0.05 -14.09
N ALA A 58 -1.15 1.19 -13.60
CA ALA A 58 0.10 1.91 -13.56
C ALA A 58 0.29 2.63 -12.22
N LEU A 59 1.54 2.68 -11.75
CA LEU A 59 1.95 3.49 -10.59
C LEU A 59 2.69 4.72 -11.13
N GLY A 60 2.18 5.91 -10.78
CA GLY A 60 2.75 7.19 -11.19
C GLY A 60 3.81 7.71 -10.22
N GLY A 61 3.88 9.03 -10.13
CA GLY A 61 4.82 9.76 -9.27
C GLY A 61 4.44 9.73 -7.79
N THR A 62 5.38 10.18 -6.96
CA THR A 62 5.11 10.43 -5.54
C THR A 62 4.24 11.67 -5.39
N VAL A 63 3.11 11.54 -4.71
CA VAL A 63 2.20 12.66 -4.39
C VAL A 63 2.61 13.33 -3.09
N SER A 64 2.96 12.53 -2.08
CA SER A 64 3.36 13.03 -0.77
C SER A 64 4.30 12.05 -0.08
N THR A 65 5.32 12.57 0.59
CA THR A 65 6.21 11.79 1.46
C THR A 65 5.97 12.17 2.91
N GLY A 66 5.93 11.17 3.78
CA GLY A 66 5.67 11.37 5.20
C GLY A 66 6.45 10.40 6.06
N LYS A 67 6.54 10.73 7.35
CA LYS A 67 7.24 9.90 8.37
C LYS A 67 6.63 8.50 8.51
N GLU A 68 5.32 8.39 8.29
CA GLU A 68 4.57 7.16 8.56
C GLU A 68 4.09 6.46 7.28
N ALA A 69 3.87 7.22 6.20
CA ALA A 69 3.41 6.70 4.92
C ALA A 69 3.83 7.63 3.79
N ASN A 70 3.93 7.06 2.58
CA ASN A 70 4.03 7.83 1.35
C ASN A 70 2.73 7.62 0.54
N ILE A 71 2.33 8.63 -0.21
CA ILE A 71 1.20 8.58 -1.13
C ILE A 71 1.76 8.65 -2.55
N PHE A 72 1.28 7.75 -3.40
CA PHE A 72 1.63 7.68 -4.81
C PHE A 72 0.37 7.89 -5.65
N HIS A 73 0.54 8.55 -6.78
CA HIS A 73 -0.46 8.54 -7.83
C HIS A 73 -0.47 7.18 -8.52
N ALA A 74 -1.62 6.74 -8.98
CA ALA A 74 -1.78 5.56 -9.81
C ALA A 74 -2.94 5.73 -10.80
N LEU A 75 -2.91 4.92 -11.85
CA LEU A 75 -3.98 4.84 -12.83
C LEU A 75 -4.58 3.45 -12.82
N ARG A 76 -5.89 3.41 -13.00
CA ARG A 76 -6.65 2.20 -13.36
C ARG A 76 -7.39 2.47 -14.66
N VAL A 77 -7.36 1.51 -15.58
CA VAL A 77 -8.08 1.55 -16.85
C VAL A 77 -9.17 0.49 -16.82
N GLN A 78 -10.42 0.91 -16.95
CA GLN A 78 -11.58 0.02 -16.99
C GLN A 78 -12.50 0.49 -18.12
N ASP A 79 -12.86 -0.41 -19.03
CA ASP A 79 -13.79 -0.12 -20.14
C ASP A 79 -13.37 1.14 -20.95
N ASP A 80 -12.08 1.24 -21.25
CA ASP A 80 -11.41 2.39 -21.92
C ASP A 80 -11.44 3.73 -21.14
N GLU A 81 -12.02 3.76 -19.94
CA GLU A 81 -11.97 4.90 -19.04
C GLU A 81 -10.76 4.84 -18.10
N LYS A 82 -10.06 5.98 -17.99
CA LYS A 82 -8.94 6.15 -17.05
C LYS A 82 -9.45 6.72 -15.75
N GLN A 83 -9.15 6.05 -14.65
CA GLN A 83 -9.40 6.53 -13.30
C GLN A 83 -8.09 6.79 -12.57
N GLU A 84 -7.99 7.97 -11.97
CA GLU A 84 -6.90 8.34 -11.08
C GLU A 84 -7.12 7.82 -9.66
N LEU A 85 -6.05 7.31 -9.05
CA LEU A 85 -6.05 6.69 -7.73
C LEU A 85 -4.94 7.26 -6.85
N ALA A 86 -5.21 7.36 -5.56
CA ALA A 86 -4.18 7.57 -4.54
C ALA A 86 -3.85 6.24 -3.87
N ILE A 87 -2.58 5.87 -3.87
CA ILE A 87 -2.06 4.69 -3.18
C ILE A 87 -1.23 5.13 -2.00
N LYS A 88 -1.79 4.97 -0.80
CA LYS A 88 -1.10 5.25 0.46
C LYS A 88 -0.41 3.98 0.97
N ILE A 89 0.89 4.05 1.15
CA ILE A 89 1.74 2.94 1.59
C ILE A 89 2.39 3.31 2.91
N TYR A 90 2.03 2.58 3.97
CA TYR A 90 2.60 2.80 5.29
C TYR A 90 3.98 2.15 5.41
N ARG A 91 4.90 2.89 6.02
CA ARG A 91 6.22 2.39 6.39
C ARG A 91 6.05 1.34 7.49
N ILE A 92 6.73 0.19 7.35
CA ILE A 92 6.73 -0.85 8.38
C ILE A 92 7.91 -0.65 9.35
N ASN A 93 9.07 -0.25 8.85
CA ASN A 93 10.32 -0.24 9.61
C ASN A 93 10.64 1.09 10.30
N ASN A 94 10.17 2.23 9.77
CA ASN A 94 10.57 3.57 10.19
C ASN A 94 9.52 4.32 11.04
N SER A 95 8.46 3.63 11.46
CA SER A 95 7.33 4.24 12.17
C SER A 95 7.63 4.33 13.68
N ASN A 96 7.30 5.45 14.31
CA ASN A 96 7.50 5.66 15.74
C ASN A 96 6.57 4.76 16.56
N PHE A 97 7.04 3.54 16.84
CA PHE A 97 6.29 2.45 17.45
C PHE A 97 5.57 2.82 18.76
N LYS A 98 6.13 3.75 19.55
CA LYS A 98 5.55 4.16 20.83
C LYS A 98 4.26 4.98 20.64
N ALA A 99 4.30 6.00 19.77
CA ALA A 99 3.11 6.74 19.37
C ALA A 99 2.09 5.83 18.68
N MET A 100 2.58 4.82 17.93
CA MET A 100 1.68 3.90 17.25
C MET A 100 0.88 3.00 18.20
N GLN A 101 1.51 2.55 19.29
CA GLN A 101 0.83 1.75 20.32
C GLN A 101 -0.21 2.56 21.08
N GLU A 102 0.11 3.80 21.47
CA GLU A 102 -0.81 4.69 22.20
C GLU A 102 -2.13 4.92 21.44
N TYR A 103 -2.07 5.05 20.11
CA TYR A 103 -3.26 5.22 19.26
C TYR A 103 -4.15 3.96 19.13
N LEU A 104 -3.67 2.80 19.58
CA LEU A 104 -4.37 1.50 19.55
C LEU A 104 -4.92 1.05 20.89
N ILE A 105 -4.34 1.51 22.00
CA ILE A 105 -4.67 1.05 23.36
C ILE A 105 -6.15 1.27 23.71
N GLY A 106 -6.82 2.26 23.12
CA GLY A 106 -8.24 2.54 23.34
C GLY A 106 -9.24 1.80 22.42
N ASP A 107 -8.78 1.07 21.40
CA ASP A 107 -9.68 0.50 20.39
C ASP A 107 -9.91 -1.00 20.65
N VAL A 108 -11.11 -1.36 21.09
CA VAL A 108 -11.51 -2.73 21.45
C VAL A 108 -11.24 -3.75 20.34
N ARG A 109 -11.22 -3.32 19.07
CA ARG A 109 -10.93 -4.16 17.89
C ARG A 109 -9.48 -4.63 17.83
N PHE A 110 -8.61 -4.07 18.67
CA PHE A 110 -7.16 -4.31 18.67
C PHE A 110 -6.68 -5.04 19.92
N LYS A 111 -7.58 -5.41 20.84
CA LYS A 111 -7.26 -6.13 22.09
C LYS A 111 -6.48 -7.43 21.89
N ASN A 112 -6.65 -8.11 20.75
CA ASN A 112 -6.04 -9.41 20.46
C ASN A 112 -4.96 -9.38 19.36
N ILE A 113 -4.47 -8.19 18.97
CA ILE A 113 -3.45 -8.09 17.91
C ILE A 113 -2.06 -8.29 18.52
N ARG A 114 -1.23 -9.11 17.87
CA ARG A 114 0.18 -9.27 18.25
C ARG A 114 0.86 -7.90 18.23
N HIS A 115 1.62 -7.56 19.27
CA HIS A 115 2.26 -6.25 19.43
C HIS A 115 3.50 -6.04 18.55
N THR A 116 3.58 -6.66 17.37
CA THR A 116 4.68 -6.39 16.44
C THR A 116 4.41 -5.10 15.67
N LYS A 117 5.47 -4.35 15.32
CA LYS A 117 5.38 -3.13 14.47
C LYS A 117 4.55 -3.39 13.22
N LYS A 118 4.82 -4.52 12.55
CA LYS A 118 4.10 -4.93 11.34
C LYS A 118 2.61 -5.07 11.60
N ASP A 119 2.21 -5.87 12.59
CA ASP A 119 0.79 -6.15 12.83
C ASP A 119 0.02 -4.87 13.20
N ILE A 120 0.66 -3.96 13.94
CA ILE A 120 0.15 -2.62 14.25
C ILE A 120 -0.08 -1.82 12.96
N VAL A 121 0.92 -1.72 12.08
CA VAL A 121 0.81 -1.01 10.79
C VAL A 121 -0.32 -1.59 9.93
N LEU A 122 -0.41 -2.93 9.81
CA LEU A 122 -1.47 -3.57 9.04
C LEU A 122 -2.86 -3.25 9.62
N ALA A 123 -2.96 -3.22 10.95
CA ALA A 123 -4.20 -2.91 11.62
C ALA A 123 -4.58 -1.43 11.46
N TRP A 124 -3.61 -0.52 11.41
CA TRP A 124 -3.79 0.89 11.09
C TRP A 124 -4.31 1.13 9.67
N THR A 125 -3.70 0.49 8.68
CA THR A 125 -4.17 0.57 7.28
C THR A 125 -5.65 0.18 7.19
N ARG A 126 -6.05 -0.91 7.85
CA ARG A 126 -7.46 -1.34 7.91
C ARG A 126 -8.33 -0.37 8.71
N LYS A 127 -7.80 0.28 9.76
CA LYS A 127 -8.51 1.30 10.53
C LYS A 127 -8.82 2.51 9.67
N GLU A 128 -7.84 2.99 8.89
CA GLU A 128 -8.02 4.15 8.03
C GLU A 128 -9.06 3.89 6.95
N PHE A 129 -9.02 2.73 6.28
CA PHE A 129 -10.09 2.30 5.36
C PHE A 129 -11.48 2.39 5.99
N ARG A 130 -11.66 1.83 7.20
CA ARG A 130 -12.95 1.84 7.90
C ARG A 130 -13.36 3.25 8.32
N ASN A 131 -12.40 4.08 8.73
CA ASN A 131 -12.69 5.46 9.13
C ASN A 131 -13.15 6.29 7.93
N LEU A 132 -12.48 6.16 6.77
CA LEU A 132 -12.90 6.81 5.52
C LEU A 132 -14.28 6.31 5.09
N SER A 133 -14.54 5.00 5.18
CA SER A 133 -15.84 4.42 4.84
C SER A 133 -16.96 5.01 5.71
N ARG A 134 -16.75 5.06 7.04
CA ARG A 134 -17.70 5.64 7.99
C ARG A 134 -17.90 7.15 7.79
N ALA A 135 -16.84 7.87 7.44
CA ALA A 135 -16.92 9.29 7.13
C ALA A 135 -17.83 9.53 5.92
N ILE A 136 -17.72 8.71 4.87
CA ILE A 136 -18.59 8.76 3.68
C ILE A 136 -20.04 8.39 4.04
N GLU A 137 -20.26 7.34 4.83
CA GLU A 137 -21.58 6.97 5.33
C GLU A 137 -22.23 8.11 6.15
N SER A 138 -21.41 8.95 6.77
CA SER A 138 -21.85 10.14 7.53
C SER A 138 -21.97 11.40 6.65
N GLY A 139 -21.80 11.30 5.33
CA GLY A 139 -21.91 12.41 4.39
C GLY A 139 -20.70 13.35 4.33
N LEU A 140 -19.57 12.98 4.93
CA LEU A 140 -18.35 13.81 4.89
C LEU A 140 -17.64 13.67 3.53
N ASN A 141 -17.16 14.78 3.00
CA ASN A 141 -16.36 14.80 1.77
C ASN A 141 -14.91 14.38 2.06
N VAL A 142 -14.63 13.09 1.91
CA VAL A 142 -13.30 12.48 2.07
C VAL A 142 -12.98 11.59 0.86
N PRO A 143 -11.71 11.21 0.62
CA PRO A 143 -11.37 10.25 -0.43
C PRO A 143 -12.11 8.91 -0.26
N LYS A 144 -12.78 8.44 -1.32
CA LYS A 144 -13.44 7.13 -1.31
C LYS A 144 -12.42 5.99 -1.18
N PRO A 145 -12.43 5.20 -0.09
CA PRO A 145 -11.54 4.07 0.04
C PRO A 145 -12.01 2.93 -0.88
N ILE A 146 -11.07 2.27 -1.56
CA ILE A 146 -11.36 1.21 -2.54
C ILE A 146 -10.99 -0.15 -1.98
N ILE A 147 -9.74 -0.33 -1.56
CA ILE A 147 -9.28 -1.60 -0.98
C ILE A 147 -8.03 -1.41 -0.11
N THR A 148 -7.81 -2.36 0.80
CA THR A 148 -6.53 -2.52 1.49
C THR A 148 -5.90 -3.89 1.21
N GLU A 149 -4.60 -3.92 0.98
CA GLU A 149 -3.79 -5.15 0.99
C GLU A 149 -2.52 -4.88 1.79
N ARG A 150 -2.34 -5.62 2.89
CA ARG A 150 -1.27 -5.39 3.85
C ARG A 150 -1.22 -3.92 4.34
N ASN A 151 -0.10 -3.23 4.09
CA ASN A 151 0.21 -1.86 4.47
C ASN A 151 -0.11 -0.87 3.33
N ILE A 152 -0.95 -1.27 2.38
CA ILE A 152 -1.36 -0.46 1.24
C ILE A 152 -2.86 -0.17 1.37
N LEU A 153 -3.23 1.09 1.20
CA LEU A 153 -4.60 1.57 1.04
C LEU A 153 -4.71 2.24 -0.34
N ILE A 154 -5.62 1.73 -1.18
CA ILE A 154 -6.01 2.39 -2.43
C ILE A 154 -7.29 3.16 -2.17
N MET A 155 -7.32 4.42 -2.61
CA MET A 155 -8.47 5.30 -2.50
C MET A 155 -8.58 6.20 -3.74
N GLU A 156 -9.71 6.85 -3.88
CA GLU A 156 -9.94 7.94 -4.84
C GLU A 156 -8.82 8.98 -4.75
N PHE A 157 -8.30 9.39 -5.90
CA PHE A 157 -7.45 10.57 -5.98
C PHE A 157 -8.31 11.82 -5.89
N LYS A 158 -8.12 12.64 -4.85
CA LYS A 158 -8.72 13.97 -4.78
C LYS A 158 -7.73 14.93 -5.44
N GLY A 159 -7.96 15.21 -6.71
CA GLY A 159 -7.09 16.00 -7.58
C GLY A 159 -7.52 15.84 -9.04
N THR A 160 -6.82 16.47 -9.98
CA THR A 160 -7.09 16.35 -11.42
C THR A 160 -5.77 16.47 -12.19
N ASP A 161 -5.61 15.68 -13.26
CA ASP A 161 -4.43 15.69 -14.13
C ASP A 161 -3.09 15.43 -13.39
N ASN A 162 -3.08 14.48 -12.47
CA ASN A 162 -1.97 14.16 -11.56
C ASN A 162 -1.61 15.28 -10.55
N ILE A 163 -2.42 16.34 -10.45
CA ILE A 163 -2.22 17.43 -9.48
C ILE A 163 -3.15 17.20 -8.29
N PRO A 164 -2.60 16.99 -7.07
CA PRO A 164 -3.38 16.80 -5.84
C PRO A 164 -4.14 18.05 -5.39
#